data_AF-X1MT98-F1
#
_entry.id   AF-X1MT98-F1
#
_cell.length_a   1.000
_cell.length_b   1.000
_cell.length_c   1.000
_cell.angle_alpha   90.00
_cell.angle_beta   90.00
_cell.angle_gamma   90.00
#
_symmetry.space_group_name_H-M   'P 1'
#
loop_
_entity.id
_entity.type
_entity.pdbx_description
1 polymer ?
#
loop_
_entity_poly.entity_id
_entity_poly.type
_entity_poly.pdbx_seq_one_letter_code
_entity_poly.pdbx_strand_id
1 'polypeptide(L)' 'MPEGAGLEGDNRFRGKIVEMIYQGDFIETKISLDQTGEPITAYLSSRLDRETQFSPGEEVLVHWSPESSNILLG' A
#
# COMPACT_ATOMS: atom_id res chain seq x y z
N MET A 1 -21.21 12.99 -10.23
CA MET A 1 -19.91 13.06 -9.52
C MET A 1 -19.46 14.52 -9.51
N PRO A 2 -18.75 15.00 -8.48
CA PRO A 2 -18.22 16.36 -8.47
C PRO A 2 -17.21 16.57 -9.60
N GLU A 3 -17.14 17.77 -10.16
CA GLU A 3 -16.15 18.14 -11.16
C GLU A 3 -14.74 18.04 -10.55
N GLY A 4 -13.83 17.31 -11.22
CA GLY A 4 -12.45 17.13 -10.77
C GLY A 4 -12.12 15.77 -10.13
N ALA A 5 -13.10 14.87 -9.97
CA ALA A 5 -12.84 13.48 -9.56
C ALA A 5 -12.26 12.63 -10.71
N GLY A 6 -11.25 13.15 -11.41
CA GLY A 6 -10.54 12.47 -12.49
C GLY A 6 -9.76 11.29 -11.92
N LEU A 7 -10.32 10.09 -12.06
CA LEU A 7 -9.74 8.80 -11.70
C LEU A 7 -8.69 8.30 -12.72
N GLU A 8 -7.95 9.21 -13.37
CA GLU A 8 -7.03 8.85 -14.46
C GLU A 8 -5.57 8.66 -14.01
N GLY A 9 -5.28 8.88 -12.72
CA GLY A 9 -3.97 8.57 -12.16
C GLY A 9 -3.85 7.09 -11.80
N ASP A 10 -2.88 6.38 -12.36
CA ASP A 10 -2.35 5.15 -11.78
C ASP A 10 -2.03 5.45 -10.29
N ASN A 11 -2.80 4.90 -9.34
CA ASN A 11 -2.58 5.08 -7.89
C ASN A 11 -1.34 4.31 -7.45
N ARG A 12 -0.17 4.75 -7.92
CA ARG A 12 1.12 4.11 -7.72
C ARG A 12 2.04 5.03 -6.95
N PHE A 13 2.50 4.56 -5.80
CA PHE A 13 3.35 5.34 -4.90
C PHE A 13 4.60 4.54 -4.56
N ARG A 14 5.76 5.18 -4.63
CA ARG A 14 7.00 4.59 -4.12
C ARG A 14 7.06 4.80 -2.61
N GLY A 15 7.67 3.84 -1.93
CA GLY A 15 7.89 3.94 -0.51
C GLY A 15 8.86 2.88 -0.01
N LYS A 16 9.02 2.85 1.30
CA LYS A 16 9.92 1.94 1.99
C LYS A 16 9.20 1.20 3.10
N ILE A 17 9.38 -0.11 3.18
CA ILE A 17 8.85 -0.89 4.29
C ILE A 17 9.57 -0.46 5.57
N VAL A 18 8.81 0.01 6.56
CA VAL A 18 9.35 0.43 7.86
C VAL A 18 9.13 -0.61 8.94
N GLU A 19 8.04 -1.39 8.84
CA GLU A 19 7.68 -2.39 9.84
C GLU A 19 6.83 -3.50 9.21
N MET A 20 7.01 -4.74 9.68
CA MET A 20 6.21 -5.89 9.29
C MET A 20 5.82 -6.68 10.54
N ILE A 21 4.52 -6.94 10.71
CA ILE A 21 3.95 -7.67 11.85
C ILE A 21 3.22 -8.90 11.32
N TYR A 22 3.70 -10.09 11.67
CA TYR A 22 3.14 -11.36 11.24
C TYR A 22 1.96 -11.76 12.15
N GLN A 23 0.75 -11.85 11.59
CA GLN A 23 -0.48 -12.21 12.32
C GLN A 23 -0.99 -13.63 11.99
N GLY A 24 -0.16 -14.46 11.37
CA GLY A 24 -0.47 -15.84 11.00
C GLY A 24 -0.87 -15.97 9.54
N ASP A 25 -2.10 -15.62 9.19
CA ASP A 25 -2.65 -15.70 7.83
C ASP A 25 -2.39 -14.45 6.97
N PHE A 26 -2.12 -13.33 7.62
CA PHE A 26 -1.67 -12.10 6.96
C PHE A 26 -0.51 -11.44 7.71
N ILE A 27 0.06 -10.43 7.05
CA ILE A 27 1.15 -9.61 7.52
C ILE A 27 0.69 -8.16 7.41
N GLU A 28 0.70 -7.47 8.53
CA GLU A 28 0.51 -6.02 8.56
C GLU A 28 1.85 -5.37 8.21
N THR A 29 1.90 -4.69 7.06
CA THR A 29 3.11 -4.07 6.51
C THR A 29 2.92 -2.57 6.52
N LYS A 30 3.74 -1.86 7.31
CA LYS A 30 3.79 -0.40 7.30
C LYS A 30 4.80 0.09 6.29
N ILE A 31 4.38 1.04 5.46
CA ILE A 31 5.16 1.56 4.34
C ILE A 31 5.18 3.07 4.45
N SER A 32 6.36 3.68 4.55
CA SER A 32 6.52 5.13 4.45
C SER A 32 6.50 5.52 2.98
N LEU A 33 5.56 6.39 2.57
CA LEU A 33 5.50 6.87 1.18
C LEU A 33 6.50 8.01 0.95
N ASP A 34 7.20 7.98 -0.18
CA ASP A 34 8.24 8.98 -0.47
C ASP A 34 7.66 10.39 -0.67
N GLN A 35 6.44 10.49 -1.21
CA GLN A 35 5.85 11.77 -1.59
C GLN A 35 5.29 12.54 -0.40
N THR A 36 4.80 11.84 0.63
CA THR A 36 4.13 12.46 1.79
C THR A 36 4.95 12.30 3.07
N GLY A 37 5.85 11.32 3.14
CA GLY A 37 6.53 10.91 4.38
C GLY A 37 5.61 10.21 5.39
N GLU A 38 4.32 10.11 5.07
CA GLU A 38 3.31 9.51 5.95
C GLU A 38 3.31 7.98 5.77
N PRO A 39 3.17 7.21 6.87
CA PRO A 39 3.05 5.78 6.79
C PRO A 39 1.64 5.38 6.35
N ILE A 40 1.58 4.37 5.48
CA ILE A 40 0.36 3.62 5.19
C ILE A 40 0.50 2.20 5.74
N THR A 41 -0.64 1.54 5.95
CA THR A 41 -0.70 0.14 6.35
C THR A 41 -1.30 -0.69 5.22
N ALA A 42 -0.56 -1.70 4.76
CA ALA A 42 -1.02 -2.70 3.82
C ALA A 42 -1.14 -4.07 4.50
N TYR A 43 -2.18 -4.83 4.17
CA TYR A 43 -2.35 -6.19 4.65
C TYR A 43 -2.00 -7.16 3.52
N LEU A 44 -0.90 -7.87 3.68
CA LEU A 44 -0.41 -8.85 2.71
C LEU A 44 -0.76 -10.25 3.19
N SER A 45 -1.16 -11.15 2.29
CA SER A 45 -1.31 -12.55 2.66
C SER A 45 0.04 -13.14 3.06
N SER A 46 0.09 -13.92 4.14
CA SER A 46 1.34 -14.58 4.56
C SER A 46 1.85 -15.62 3.54
N ARG A 47 1.00 -16.01 2.57
CA ARG A 47 1.41 -16.82 1.43
C ARG A 47 2.21 -16.02 0.40
N LEU A 48 1.83 -14.77 0.16
CA LEU A 48 2.48 -13.89 -0.81
C LEU A 48 3.92 -13.57 -0.38
N ASP A 49 4.12 -13.31 0.92
CA ASP A 49 5.45 -13.03 1.49
C ASP A 49 6.43 -14.21 1.36
N ARG A 50 5.94 -15.46 1.37
CA ARG A 50 6.80 -16.62 1.11
C ARG A 50 7.37 -16.65 -0.31
N GLU A 51 6.70 -16.00 -1.26
CA GLU A 51 7.12 -15.93 -2.65
C GLU A 51 7.99 -14.69 -2.91
N THR A 52 7.68 -13.56 -2.29
CA THR A 52 8.36 -12.28 -2.53
C THR A 52 9.46 -11.92 -1.53
N GLN A 53 9.47 -12.52 -0.33
CA GLN A 53 10.44 -12.30 0.74
C GLN A 53 10.62 -10.82 1.13
N PHE A 54 9.53 -10.12 1.44
CA PHE A 54 9.64 -8.71 1.80
C PHE A 54 10.37 -8.53 3.13
N SER A 55 11.09 -7.42 3.24
CA SER A 55 11.83 -7.09 4.46
C SER A 55 11.76 -5.61 4.84
N PRO A 56 11.81 -5.28 6.15
CA PRO A 56 11.98 -3.89 6.57
C PRO A 56 13.24 -3.28 5.97
N GLY A 57 13.09 -2.09 5.39
CA GLY A 57 14.16 -1.40 4.68
C GLY A 57 14.06 -1.48 3.16
N GLU A 58 13.22 -2.35 2.61
CA GLU A 58 13.07 -2.56 1.18
C GLU A 58 12.24 -1.45 0.51
N GLU A 59 12.64 -1.06 -0.70
CA GLU A 59 11.88 -0.14 -1.55
C GLU A 59 10.76 -0.91 -2.25
N VAL A 60 9.54 -0.36 -2.19
CA VAL A 60 8.34 -0.98 -2.75
C VAL A 60 7.54 0.00 -3.58
N LEU A 61 6.80 -0.54 -4.54
CA LEU A 61 5.78 0.19 -5.29
C LEU A 61 4.39 -0.22 -4.78
N VAL A 62 3.72 0.70 -4.10
CA VAL A 62 2.35 0.55 -3.63
C VAL A 62 1.40 0.87 -4.77
N HIS A 63 0.44 0.00 -5.03
CA HIS A 63 -0.58 0.21 -6.05
C HIS A 63 -1.97 -0.07 -5.49
N TRP A 64 -2.91 0.87 -5.68
CA TRP A 64 -4.33 0.66 -5.39
C TRP A 64 -5.13 0.42 -6.67
N SER A 65 -5.89 -0.67 -6.70
CA SER A 65 -6.89 -0.85 -7.74
C SER A 65 -8.00 0.18 -7.59
N PRO A 66 -8.31 0.96 -8.63
CA PRO A 66 -9.45 1.87 -8.63
C PRO A 66 -10.77 1.14 -8.37
N GLU A 67 -10.88 -0.13 -8.78
CA GLU A 67 -12.09 -0.95 -8.63
C GLU A 67 -12.36 -1.38 -7.18
N SER A 68 -11.32 -1.48 -6.35
CA SER A 68 -11.43 -1.86 -4.95
C SER A 68 -11.24 -0.71 -3.98
N SER A 69 -11.22 0.53 -4.48
CA SER A 69 -11.00 1.75 -3.69
C SER A 69 -12.32 2.52 -3.52
N ASN A 70 -12.61 2.90 -2.28
CA ASN A 70 -13.72 3.81 -2.01
C ASN A 70 -13.28 5.26 -2.20
N ILE A 71 -14.12 6.07 -2.83
CA ILE A 71 -13.94 7.52 -2.87
C ILE A 71 -14.75 8.11 -1.72
N LEU A 72 -14.07 8.69 -0.74
CA LEU A 72 -14.72 9.45 0.32
C LEU A 72 -14.81 10.91 -0.13
N LEU A 73 -16.03 11.40 -0.36
CA LEU A 73 -16.32 12.80 -0.68
C LEU A 73 -16.90 13.46 0.58
N GLY A 74 -16.35 14.61 0.97
CA GLY A 74 -16.78 15.41 2.13
C GLY A 74 -16.90 16.88 1.77
#